data_AF-A0A956VA98-F1
#
_entry.id   AF-A0A956VA98-F1
#
_cell.length_a   1.000
_cell.length_b   1.000
_cell.length_c   1.000
_cell.angle_alpha   90.00
_cell.angle_beta   90.00
_cell.angle_gamma   90.00
#
_symmetry.space_group_name_H-M   'P 1'
#
loop_
_entity.id
_entity.type
_entity.pdbx_description
1 polymer ?
#
loop_
_entity_poly.entity_id
_entity_poly.type
_entity_poly.pdbx_seq_one_letter_code
_entity_poly.pdbx_strand_id
1 'polypeptide(L)' 'MLGVDTAKLEVARVQLAKAKRVAVLTGAGISQESGIPTFRGQDGLWRSYRAEDLATPEAYARDPLLV' A
#
# COMPACT_ATOMS: atom_id res chain seq x y z
N MET A 1 -7.17 19.69 -6.23
CA MET A 1 -8.30 18.78 -6.53
C MET A 1 -7.71 17.62 -7.32
N LEU A 2 -7.67 16.43 -6.72
CA LEU A 2 -6.89 15.27 -7.23
C LEU A 2 -7.26 14.95 -8.69
N GLY A 3 -6.25 14.68 -9.51
CA GLY A 3 -6.37 14.35 -10.94
C GLY A 3 -6.95 12.96 -11.17
N VAL A 4 -8.18 12.73 -10.68
CA VAL A 4 -8.88 11.47 -10.84
C VAL A 4 -9.51 11.41 -12.23
N ASP A 5 -9.16 10.38 -12.98
CA ASP A 5 -9.71 10.12 -14.31
C ASP A 5 -11.17 9.64 -14.19
N THR A 6 -12.10 10.56 -14.44
CA THR A 6 -13.54 10.32 -14.33
C THR A 6 -14.04 9.26 -15.31
N ALA A 7 -13.40 9.10 -16.47
CA ALA A 7 -13.77 8.05 -17.41
C ALA A 7 -13.46 6.66 -16.83
N LYS A 8 -12.32 6.49 -16.15
CA LYS A 8 -11.98 5.23 -15.48
C LYS A 8 -12.92 4.91 -14.32
N LEU A 9 -13.34 5.91 -13.55
CA LEU A 9 -14.32 5.71 -12.48
C LEU A 9 -15.66 5.22 -13.03
N GLU A 10 -16.11 5.76 -14.15
CA GLU A 10 -17.38 5.34 -14.76
C GLU A 10 -17.31 3.89 -15.26
N VAL A 11 -16.17 3.49 -15.86
CA VAL A 11 -15.93 2.08 -16.22
C VAL A 11 -15.99 1.19 -14.98
N ALA A 12 -15.30 1.55 -13.90
CA ALA A 12 -15.29 0.78 -12.66
C ALA A 12 -16.72 0.64 -12.09
N ARG A 13 -17.50 1.73 -12.07
CA ARG A 13 -18.90 1.74 -11.60
C ARG A 13 -19.76 0.74 -12.37
N VAL A 14 -19.71 0.78 -13.70
CA VAL A 14 -20.50 -0.12 -14.55
C VAL A 14 -20.12 -1.59 -14.35
N GLN A 15 -18.82 -1.89 -14.20
CA GLN A 15 -18.36 -3.26 -13.97
C GLN A 15 -18.76 -3.77 -12.59
N LEU A 16 -18.60 -2.95 -11.54
CA LEU A 16 -18.98 -3.29 -10.17
C LEU A 16 -20.50 -3.54 -10.05
N ALA A 17 -21.33 -2.72 -10.71
CA ALA A 17 -22.79 -2.88 -10.68
C ALA A 17 -23.27 -4.20 -11.30
N LYS A 18 -22.50 -4.79 -12.23
CA LYS A 18 -22.83 -6.06 -12.89
C LYS A 18 -22.22 -7.28 -12.20
N ALA A 19 -21.21 -7.08 -11.35
CA ALA A 19 -20.49 -8.15 -10.70
C ALA A 19 -21.36 -8.84 -9.63
N LYS A 20 -21.41 -10.17 -9.66
CA LYS A 20 -22.13 -10.96 -8.64
C LYS A 20 -21.28 -11.22 -7.40
N ARG A 21 -19.95 -11.17 -7.53
CA ARG A 21 -18.96 -11.35 -6.46
C ARG A 21 -17.76 -10.48 -6.79
N VAL A 22 -17.28 -9.73 -5.80
CA VAL A 22 -16.15 -8.82 -5.95
C VAL A 22 -15.10 -9.19 -4.91
N ALA A 23 -13.85 -9.24 -5.35
CA ALA A 23 -12.68 -9.28 -4.49
C ALA A 23 -11.83 -8.05 -4.79
N VAL A 24 -11.26 -7.45 -3.74
CA VAL A 24 -10.39 -6.28 -3.86
C VAL A 24 -9.05 -6.65 -3.26
N LEU A 25 -7.99 -6.51 -4.05
CA LEU A 25 -6.62 -6.63 -3.57
C LEU A 25 -6.09 -5.23 -3.30
N THR A 26 -5.70 -4.98 -2.06
CA THR A 26 -5.17 -3.68 -1.62
C THR A 26 -3.72 -3.83 -1.17
N GLY A 27 -2.90 -2.80 -1.40
CA GLY A 27 -1.56 -2.68 -0.81
C GLY A 27 -1.50 -1.54 0.21
N ALA A 28 -0.30 -1.31 0.78
CA ALA A 28 -0.07 -0.28 1.81
C ALA A 28 -0.51 1.14 1.41
N GLY A 29 -0.56 1.45 0.11
CA GLY A 29 -1.00 2.76 -0.38
C GLY A 29 -2.41 3.17 0.07
N ILE A 30 -3.32 2.22 0.31
CA ILE A 30 -4.67 2.55 0.80
C ILE A 30 -4.65 3.15 2.21
N SER A 31 -3.60 2.89 2.99
CA SER A 31 -3.45 3.36 4.37
C SER A 31 -2.68 4.67 4.49
N GLN A 32 -2.08 5.16 3.39
CA GLN A 32 -1.25 6.36 3.40
C GLN A 32 -2.04 7.61 3.84
N GLU A 33 -3.26 7.77 3.33
CA GLU A 33 -4.14 8.89 3.70
C GLU A 33 -4.65 8.80 5.15
N SER A 34 -4.49 7.65 5.80
CA SER A 34 -4.74 7.47 7.24
C SER A 34 -3.51 7.74 8.11
N GLY A 35 -2.40 8.20 7.53
CA GLY A 35 -1.16 8.50 8.23
C GLY A 35 -0.28 7.28 8.50
N ILE A 36 -0.60 6.10 7.94
CA ILE A 36 0.26 4.93 8.05
C ILE A 36 1.31 5.01 6.93
N PRO A 37 2.61 5.06 7.26
CA PRO A 37 3.66 5.16 6.25
C PRO A 37 3.67 3.93 5.36
N THR A 38 3.93 4.14 4.09
CA THR A 38 4.08 3.07 3.11
C THR A 38 5.53 2.60 3.08
N PHE A 39 5.74 1.41 2.54
CA PHE A 39 7.10 0.90 2.33
C PHE A 39 7.85 1.63 1.21
N ARG A 40 7.12 2.07 0.17
CA ARG A 40 7.65 2.72 -1.04
C ARG A 40 6.97 4.07 -1.25
N GLY A 41 7.64 5.01 -1.93
CA GLY A 41 7.07 6.33 -2.25
C GLY A 41 7.98 7.46 -1.79
N GLN A 42 7.51 8.71 -1.83
CA GLN A 42 8.30 9.85 -1.38
C GLN A 42 8.70 9.73 0.10
N ASP A 43 7.76 9.29 0.93
CA ASP A 43 7.93 9.11 2.38
C ASP A 43 8.05 7.63 2.77
N GLY A 44 8.47 6.78 1.83
CA GLY A 44 8.51 5.34 2.03
C GLY A 44 9.66 4.89 2.94
N LEU A 45 9.38 3.95 3.84
CA LEU A 45 10.36 3.40 4.80
C LEU A 45 11.66 2.89 4.15
N TRP A 46 11.59 2.37 2.91
CA TRP A 46 12.75 1.86 2.19
C TRP A 46 13.74 2.93 1.70
N ARG A 47 13.43 4.20 1.85
CA ARG A 47 14.38 5.29 1.62
C ARG A 47 15.32 5.49 2.81
N SER A 48 14.88 5.10 4.01
CA SER A 48 15.63 5.27 5.26
C SER A 48 16.27 3.97 5.73
N TYR A 49 15.70 2.82 5.37
CA TYR A 49 16.16 1.50 5.76
C TYR A 49 16.20 0.55 4.56
N ARG A 50 17.11 -0.42 4.54
CA ARG A 50 17.03 -1.51 3.56
C ARG A 50 15.94 -2.49 3.98
N ALA A 51 15.24 -3.08 3.01
CA ALA A 51 14.17 -4.02 3.31
C ALA A 51 14.65 -5.24 4.11
N GLU A 52 15.85 -5.73 3.78
CA GLU A 52 16.46 -6.88 4.46
C GLU A 52 16.76 -6.62 5.93
N ASP A 53 16.95 -5.35 6.32
CA ASP A 53 17.27 -4.96 7.69
C ASP A 53 16.05 -4.88 8.62
N LEU A 54 14.83 -4.93 8.07
CA LEU A 54 13.60 -4.80 8.86
C LEU A 54 12.61 -5.96 8.72
N ALA A 55 12.59 -6.68 7.60
CA ALA A 55 11.52 -7.64 7.31
C ALA A 55 12.02 -9.08 7.12
N THR A 56 13.01 -9.50 7.92
CA THR A 56 13.56 -10.87 7.88
C THR A 56 13.66 -11.46 9.29
N PRO A 57 13.52 -12.79 9.45
CA PRO A 57 13.76 -13.45 10.74
C PRO A 57 15.15 -13.14 11.32
N GLU A 58 16.16 -13.06 10.46
CA GLU A 58 17.55 -12.76 10.85
C GLU A 58 17.70 -11.32 11.35
N ALA A 59 17.00 -10.36 10.74
CA ALA A 59 16.98 -8.98 11.22
C ALA A 59 16.34 -8.88 12.61
N TYR A 60 15.20 -9.54 12.83
CA TYR A 60 14.55 -9.57 14.13
C TYR A 60 15.42 -10.25 15.19
N ALA A 61 16.08 -11.36 14.85
CA ALA A 61 17.00 -12.04 15.77
C ALA A 61 18.22 -11.17 16.15
N ARG A 62 18.66 -10.29 15.25
CA ARG A 62 19.79 -9.39 15.45
C ARG A 62 19.43 -8.18 16.31
N ASP A 63 18.29 -7.54 16.05
CA ASP A 63 17.80 -6.39 16.80
C ASP A 63 16.26 -6.34 16.81
N PRO A 64 15.60 -6.95 17.81
CA PRO A 64 14.15 -7.01 17.91
C PRO A 64 13.51 -5.72 18.45
N LEU A 65 14.29 -4.69 18.79
CA LEU A 65 13.75 -3.36 19.16
C LEU A 65 13.70 -2.41 17.95
N LEU A 66 14.57 -2.65 16.97
CA LEU A 66 14.55 -1.97 15.68
C LEU A 66 13.43 -2.50 14.76
N VAL A 67 13.04 -3.77 14.92
CA VAL A 67 12.05 -4.50 14.11
C VAL A 67 10.83 -4.88 14.92
#